data_AF-A0A1V4V697-F1
#
_entry.id   AF-A0A1V4V697-F1
#
_cell.length_a   1.000
_cell.length_b   1.000
_cell.length_c   1.000
_cell.angle_alpha   90.00
_cell.angle_beta   90.00
_cell.angle_gamma   90.00
#
_symmetry.space_group_name_H-M   'P 1'
#
loop_
_entity.id
_entity.type
_entity.pdbx_description
1 polymer ?
#
loop_
_entity_poly.entity_id
_entity_poly.type
_entity_poly.pdbx_seq_one_letter_code
_entity_poly.pdbx_strand_id
1 'polypeptide(L)'
;MTAPVVTSVADGRPFMAFVIPERFDLEGTPRPRDERVKIELVEGRRMAAVRFSGYATGESQRMNLAILEDALRNGGIEARG
;
A
#
# COMPACT_ATOMS: atom_id res chain seq x y z
N MET A 1 -10.92 4.27 12.84
CA MET A 1 -10.41 3.40 11.75
C MET A 1 -9.81 4.31 10.69
N THR A 2 -8.70 3.94 10.06
CA THR A 2 -8.02 4.74 9.02
C THR A 2 -8.23 4.10 7.65
N ALA A 3 -8.08 4.92 6.61
CA ALA A 3 -7.98 4.50 5.24
C ALA A 3 -6.71 5.15 4.64
N PRO A 4 -6.05 4.52 3.64
CA PRO A 4 -6.36 3.23 3.03
C PRO A 4 -5.92 2.02 3.86
N VAL A 5 -6.41 0.84 3.50
CA VAL A 5 -5.79 -0.45 3.87
C VAL A 5 -4.87 -0.86 2.72
N VAL A 6 -3.63 -1.19 3.04
CA VAL A 6 -2.65 -1.68 2.06
C VAL A 6 -2.61 -3.19 2.12
N THR A 7 -2.75 -3.86 0.98
CA THR A 7 -2.58 -5.31 0.86
C THR A 7 -1.45 -5.59 -0.12
N SER A 8 -0.50 -6.43 0.27
CA SER A 8 0.63 -6.81 -0.59
C SER A 8 1.19 -8.18 -0.17
N VAL A 9 2.27 -8.60 -0.82
CA VAL A 9 3.00 -9.84 -0.54
C VAL A 9 4.43 -9.47 -0.16
N ALA A 10 4.90 -9.93 1.00
CA ALA A 10 6.29 -9.82 1.45
C ALA A 10 6.78 -11.22 1.86
N ASP A 11 8.00 -11.59 1.44
CA ASP A 11 8.58 -12.92 1.68
C ASP A 11 7.65 -14.08 1.28
N GLY A 12 6.95 -13.93 0.16
CA GLY A 12 5.98 -14.93 -0.34
C GLY A 12 4.71 -15.06 0.50
N ARG A 13 4.48 -14.19 1.49
CA ARG A 13 3.30 -14.21 2.36
C ARG A 13 2.46 -12.95 2.18
N PRO A 14 1.12 -13.09 2.06
CA PRO A 14 0.25 -11.92 2.00
C PRO A 14 0.22 -11.22 3.35
N PHE A 15 0.22 -9.89 3.33
CA PHE A 15 0.02 -9.07 4.51
C PHE A 15 -0.97 -7.95 4.23
N MET A 16 -1.56 -7.44 5.32
CA MET A 16 -2.35 -6.23 5.31
C MET A 16 -1.74 -5.22 6.28
N ALA A 17 -1.70 -3.96 5.89
CA ALA A 17 -1.21 -2.86 6.71
C ALA A 17 -2.25 -1.76 6.82
N PHE A 18 -2.32 -1.17 8.02
CA PHE A 18 -3.19 -0.07 8.37
C PHE A 18 -2.34 1.13 8.73
N VAL A 19 -2.75 2.31 8.26
CA VAL A 19 -2.01 3.55 8.55
C VAL A 19 -2.30 3.99 9.98
N ILE A 20 -1.26 4.24 10.76
CA ILE A 20 -1.40 4.79 12.11
C ILE A 20 -1.80 6.27 11.98
N PRO A 21 -2.85 6.74 12.69
CA PRO A 21 -3.24 8.15 12.67
C PRO A 21 -2.14 9.07 13.19
N GLU A 22 -2.02 10.27 12.62
CA GLU A 22 -0.97 11.26 12.91
C GLU A 22 -0.81 11.63 14.40
N ARG A 23 -1.87 11.49 15.21
CA ARG A 23 -1.81 11.75 16.66
C ARG A 23 -0.93 10.76 17.44
N PHE A 24 -0.47 9.69 16.81
CA PHE A 24 0.42 8.70 17.42
C PHE A 24 1.76 8.70 16.69
N ASP A 25 2.83 8.61 17.46
CA ASP A 25 4.19 8.37 16.99
C ASP A 25 4.66 6.95 17.41
N LEU A 26 5.92 6.61 17.17
CA LEU A 26 6.47 5.29 17.49
C LEU A 26 6.40 4.95 18.98
N GLU A 27 6.54 5.94 19.87
CA GLU A 27 6.51 5.72 21.32
C GLU A 27 5.08 5.67 21.87
N GLY A 28 4.20 6.53 21.35
CA GLY A 28 2.80 6.66 21.72
C GLY A 28 1.88 5.64 21.04
N THR A 29 2.35 4.90 20.04
CA THR A 29 1.55 3.84 19.40
C THR A 29 1.39 2.65 20.35
N PRO A 30 0.14 2.26 20.70
CA PRO A 30 -0.08 1.10 21.56
C PRO A 30 0.52 -0.18 20.99
N ARG A 31 1.26 -0.91 21.83
CA ARG A 31 1.86 -2.19 21.43
C ARG A 31 0.77 -3.21 21.12
N PRO A 32 0.84 -3.89 19.95
CA PRO A 32 -0.07 -4.98 19.66
C PRO A 32 0.06 -6.10 20.69
N ARG A 33 -1.08 -6.72 21.04
CA ARG A 33 -1.10 -7.89 21.93
C ARG A 33 -0.83 -9.20 21.19
N ASP A 34 -1.07 -9.22 19.88
CA ASP A 34 -0.86 -10.37 19.01
C ASP A 34 0.49 -10.23 18.31
N GLU A 35 1.38 -11.20 18.49
CA GLU A 35 2.74 -11.19 17.95
C GLU A 35 2.80 -11.23 16.42
N ARG A 36 1.69 -11.60 15.75
CA ARG A 36 1.58 -11.55 14.29
C ARG A 36 1.46 -10.13 13.75
N VAL A 37 1.14 -9.17 14.62
CA VAL A 37 0.98 -7.75 14.27
C VAL A 37 2.24 -6.99 14.66
N LYS A 38 2.84 -6.32 13.68
CA LYS A 38 4.05 -5.52 13.86
C LYS A 38 3.78 -4.07 13.51
N ILE A 39 4.52 -3.17 14.13
CA ILE A 39 4.55 -1.75 13.78
C ILE A 39 5.80 -1.55 12.94
N GLU A 40 5.62 -1.03 11.73
CA GLU A 40 6.70 -0.79 10.78
C GLU A 40 6.74 0.69 10.42
N LEU A 41 7.94 1.27 10.41
CA LEU A 41 8.16 2.61 9.88
C LEU A 41 8.30 2.51 8.37
N VAL A 42 7.41 3.20 7.65
CA VAL A 42 7.46 3.26 6.18
C VAL A 42 8.03 4.62 5.79
N GLU A 43 9.16 4.62 5.08
CA GLU A 43 9.76 5.86 4.60
C GLU A 43 8.85 6.57 3.59
N GLY A 44 8.84 7.91 3.66
CA GLY A 44 8.11 8.74 2.71
C GLY A 44 8.65 8.54 1.30
N ARG A 45 7.78 8.21 0.36
CA ARG A 45 8.13 7.99 -1.05
C ARG A 45 7.08 8.56 -1.99
N ARG A 46 7.49 8.90 -3.21
CA ARG A 46 6.57 9.28 -4.28
C ARG A 46 6.00 8.03 -4.92
N MET A 47 4.68 7.97 -5.03
CA MET A 47 3.96 6.83 -5.60
C MET A 47 3.09 7.29 -6.76
N ALA A 48 3.03 6.47 -7.81
CA ALA A 48 2.00 6.59 -8.84
C ALA A 48 0.75 5.82 -8.37
N ALA A 49 -0.44 6.38 -8.62
CA ALA A 49 -1.70 5.76 -8.23
C ALA A 49 -2.72 5.89 -9.36
N VAL A 50 -3.51 4.83 -9.56
CA VAL A 50 -4.68 4.83 -10.44
C VAL A 50 -5.92 4.52 -9.61
N ARG A 51 -6.98 5.32 -9.80
CA ARG A 51 -8.28 5.06 -9.19
C ARG A 51 -9.13 4.27 -10.18
N PHE A 52 -9.74 3.20 -9.71
CA PHE A 52 -10.70 2.40 -10.46
C PHE A 52 -11.92 2.06 -9.61
N SER A 53 -13.01 1.72 -10.27
CA SER A 53 -14.28 1.34 -9.62
C SER A 53 -14.39 -0.18 -9.44
N GLY A 54 -15.24 -0.62 -8.52
CA GLY A 54 -15.48 -2.03 -8.25
C GLY A 54 -14.53 -2.62 -7.19
N TYR A 55 -14.57 -3.94 -7.03
CA TYR A 55 -13.75 -4.64 -6.05
C TYR A 55 -12.31 -4.84 -6.55
N ALA A 56 -11.35 -4.75 -5.63
CA ALA A 56 -9.94 -5.05 -5.88
C ALA A 56 -9.70 -6.57 -5.91
N THR A 57 -10.10 -7.22 -7.01
CA THR A 57 -9.78 -8.63 -7.30
C THR A 57 -8.41 -8.71 -8.00
N GLY A 58 -7.81 -9.90 -8.05
CA GLY A 58 -6.55 -10.08 -8.77
C GLY A 58 -6.63 -9.68 -10.25
N GLU A 59 -7.80 -9.86 -10.88
CA GLU A 59 -8.02 -9.45 -12.26
C GLU A 59 -8.10 -7.92 -12.41
N SER A 60 -8.91 -7.25 -11.58
CA SER A 60 -9.03 -5.79 -11.65
C SER A 60 -7.72 -5.10 -11.28
N GLN A 61 -6.95 -5.66 -10.34
CA GLN A 61 -5.61 -5.18 -10.02
C GLN A 61 -4.66 -5.28 -11.21
N ARG A 62 -4.57 -6.43 -11.89
CA ARG A 62 -3.70 -6.60 -13.07
C ARG A 62 -4.07 -5.66 -14.21
N MET A 63 -5.37 -5.55 -14.51
CA MET A 63 -5.85 -4.67 -15.58
C MET A 63 -5.52 -3.19 -15.30
N ASN A 64 -5.79 -2.72 -14.08
CA ASN A 64 -5.53 -1.33 -13.73
C ASN A 64 -4.04 -1.03 -13.53
N LEU A 65 -3.23 -2.01 -13.11
CA LEU A 65 -1.79 -1.88 -13.08
C LEU A 65 -1.23 -1.64 -14.48
N ALA A 66 -1.67 -2.40 -15.48
CA ALA A 66 -1.26 -2.21 -16.87
C ALA A 66 -1.61 -0.79 -17.37
N ILE A 67 -2.82 -0.30 -17.06
CA ILE A 67 -3.24 1.08 -17.40
C ILE A 67 -2.30 2.12 -16.76
N LEU A 68 -1.93 1.92 -15.49
CA LEU A 68 -1.02 2.83 -14.78
C LEU A 68 0.38 2.82 -15.41
N GLU A 69 0.91 1.63 -15.71
CA GLU A 69 2.23 1.47 -16.35
C GLU A 69 2.26 2.10 -17.75
N ASP A 70 1.21 1.92 -18.55
CA ASP A 70 1.07 2.55 -19.87
C ASP A 70 1.07 4.08 -19.76
N ALA A 71 0.32 4.63 -18.79
CA ALA A 71 0.26 6.06 -18.55
C ALA A 71 1.62 6.63 -18.12
N LEU A 72 2.35 5.92 -17.26
CA LEU A 72 3.70 6.31 -16.84
C LEU A 72 4.69 6.30 -18.00
N ARG A 73 4.67 5.25 -18.85
CA ARG A 73 5.52 5.18 -20.04
C ARG A 73 5.23 6.31 -21.02
N ASN A 74 3.96 6.58 -21.30
CA ASN A 74 3.55 7.69 -22.18
C ASN A 74 3.94 9.06 -21.61
N GLY A 75 3.99 9.19 -20.29
CA GLY A 75 4.47 10.38 -19.60
C GLY A 75 6.00 10.48 -19.48
N GLY A 76 6.76 9.49 -19.94
CA GLY A 76 8.21 9.44 -19.77
C GLY A 76 8.66 9.31 -18.31
N ILE A 77 7.80 8.76 -17.44
CA ILE A 77 8.06 8.58 -16.01
C ILE A 77 8.56 7.16 -15.77
N GLU A 78 9.78 7.04 -15.26
CA GLU A 78 10.32 5.77 -14.80
C GLU A 78 9.84 5.48 -13.37
N ALA A 79 9.06 4.42 -13.20
CA ALA A 79 8.69 3.92 -11.88
C ALA A 79 9.69 2.85 -11.42
N ARG A 80 10.06 2.90 -10.15
CA ARG A 80 10.83 1.84 -9.48
C ARG A 80 9.88 1.12 -8.53
N GLY A 81 9.53 -0.11 -8.90
CA GLY A 81 8.73 -1.04 -8.09
C GLY A 81 9.62 -1.86 -7.18
#